data_AF-A0A314YCF1-F1
#
_entry.id   AF-A0A314YCF1-F1
#
_cell.length_a   1.000
_cell.length_b   1.000
_cell.length_c   1.000
_cell.angle_alpha   90.00
_cell.angle_beta   90.00
_cell.angle_gamma   90.00
#
_symmetry.space_group_name_H-M   'P 1'
#
loop_
_entity.id
_entity.type
_entity.pdbx_description
1 polymer ?
#
loop_
_entity_poly.entity_id
_entity_poly.type
_entity_poly.pdbx_seq_one_letter_code
_entity_poly.pdbx_strand_id
1 'polypeptide(L)'
;MVGVIYITNWVLQLTLSGLLNFIDGLWSSCGDERIIVFTTNHKDRLDPALLRAGRMDVHIHLSYCTTSGFRILASNYLGIDGGGNNPHPLCGEIEGLIESAEVTPAEVAEELMKSDDADDALQGLVSFLKRKKAESNKTEDESEESTEKAKRQKTDEGEETE
;
A
#
# COMPACT_ATOMS: atom_id res chain seq x y z
N MET A 1 -48.61 -23.76 4.30
CA MET A 1 -47.34 -24.38 3.85
C MET A 1 -46.36 -23.24 3.61
N VAL A 2 -45.48 -22.95 4.56
CA VAL A 2 -44.52 -21.85 4.48
C VAL A 2 -43.15 -22.47 4.19
N GLY A 3 -42.60 -22.22 3.01
CA GLY A 3 -41.29 -22.73 2.60
C GLY A 3 -40.18 -21.88 3.18
N VAL A 4 -39.38 -22.46 4.07
CA VAL A 4 -38.14 -21.87 4.57
C VAL A 4 -37.07 -22.09 3.49
N ILE A 5 -36.57 -21.01 2.88
CA ILE A 5 -35.43 -21.04 1.98
C ILE A 5 -34.17 -20.94 2.84
N TYR A 6 -33.42 -22.03 2.97
CA TYR A 6 -32.08 -22.00 3.56
C TYR A 6 -31.10 -21.49 2.50
N ILE A 7 -30.57 -20.28 2.68
CA ILE A 7 -29.38 -19.84 1.94
C ILE A 7 -28.20 -20.60 2.55
N THR A 8 -27.85 -21.73 1.93
CA THR A 8 -26.59 -22.42 2.25
C THR A 8 -25.44 -21.53 1.78
N ASN A 9 -24.46 -21.33 2.67
CA ASN A 9 -23.26 -20.56 2.39
C ASN A 9 -22.42 -21.29 1.33
N TRP A 10 -22.70 -21.04 0.05
CA TRP A 10 -21.83 -21.45 -1.04
C TRP A 10 -20.66 -20.48 -1.11
N VAL A 11 -19.57 -20.82 -0.43
CA VAL A 11 -18.27 -20.25 -0.77
C VAL A 11 -17.89 -20.84 -2.12
N LEU A 12 -18.13 -20.07 -3.20
CA LEU A 12 -17.55 -20.39 -4.50
C LEU A 12 -16.03 -20.39 -4.34
N GLN A 13 -15.44 -21.59 -4.32
CA GLN A 13 -14.00 -21.76 -4.34
C GLN A 13 -13.50 -21.31 -5.72
N LEU A 14 -13.18 -20.02 -5.84
CA LEU A 14 -12.57 -19.48 -7.05
C LEU A 14 -11.13 -19.98 -7.12
N THR A 15 -10.87 -20.90 -8.05
CA THR A 15 -9.50 -21.32 -8.36
C THR A 15 -8.83 -20.25 -9.21
N LEU A 16 -7.54 -19.99 -8.99
CA LEU A 16 -6.75 -19.06 -9.80
C LEU A 16 -6.84 -19.44 -11.30
N SER A 17 -6.80 -20.73 -11.60
CA SER A 17 -7.02 -21.28 -12.95
C SER A 17 -8.40 -20.95 -13.53
N GLY A 18 -9.46 -20.95 -12.71
CA GLY A 18 -10.81 -20.59 -13.14
C GLY A 18 -10.93 -19.10 -13.48
N LEU A 19 -10.32 -18.25 -12.65
CA LEU A 19 -10.26 -16.80 -12.89
C LEU A 19 -9.45 -16.48 -14.15
N LEU A 20 -8.31 -17.16 -14.35
CA LEU A 20 -7.44 -17.03 -15.52
C LEU A 20 -8.16 -17.35 -16.83
N ASN A 21 -8.84 -18.50 -16.89
CA ASN A 21 -9.59 -18.92 -18.07
C ASN A 21 -10.75 -17.97 -18.39
N PHE A 22 -11.38 -17.40 -17.36
CA PHE A 22 -12.41 -16.38 -17.54
C PHE A 22 -11.84 -15.09 -18.15
N ILE A 23 -10.68 -14.62 -17.66
CA ILE A 23 -10.00 -13.44 -18.19
C ILE A 23 -9.55 -13.68 -19.64
N ASP A 24 -9.00 -14.85 -19.96
CA ASP A 24 -8.64 -15.23 -21.34
C ASP A 24 -9.87 -15.23 -22.27
N GLY A 25 -11.03 -15.65 -21.76
CA GLY A 25 -12.31 -15.55 -22.45
C GLY A 25 -12.77 -14.10 -22.68
N LEU A 26 -12.53 -13.20 -21.72
CA LEU A 26 -12.81 -11.76 -21.83
C LEU A 26 -11.90 -11.06 -22.85
N TRP A 27 -10.63 -11.45 -22.97
CA TRP A 27 -9.71 -10.91 -23.98
C TRP A 27 -10.02 -11.42 -25.40
N SER A 28 -10.59 -12.63 -25.52
CA SER A 28 -10.85 -13.26 -26.82
C SER A 28 -12.26 -12.96 -27.36
N SER A 29 -13.21 -12.60 -26.50
CA SER A 29 -14.61 -12.41 -26.86
C SER A 29 -14.94 -10.95 -27.13
N CYS A 30 -15.25 -10.69 -28.40
CA CYS A 30 -16.02 -9.55 -28.90
C CYS A 30 -15.24 -8.26 -29.18
N GLY A 31 -15.52 -7.69 -30.36
CA GLY A 31 -15.15 -6.33 -30.73
C GLY A 31 -15.70 -5.29 -29.76
N ASP A 32 -15.14 -4.09 -29.87
CA ASP A 32 -15.22 -2.92 -28.98
C ASP A 32 -14.08 -2.85 -27.95
N GLU A 33 -13.44 -1.69 -27.94
CA GLU A 33 -12.29 -1.34 -27.11
C GLU A 33 -12.68 -1.36 -25.62
N ARG A 34 -12.08 -2.28 -24.84
CA ARG A 34 -12.33 -2.41 -23.38
C ARG A 34 -11.06 -2.17 -22.59
N ILE A 35 -11.18 -1.39 -21.52
CA ILE A 35 -10.12 -1.23 -20.52
C ILE A 35 -10.49 -2.06 -19.28
N ILE A 36 -9.61 -2.96 -18.87
CA ILE A 36 -9.78 -3.80 -17.67
C ILE A 36 -8.72 -3.39 -16.65
N VAL A 37 -9.15 -3.03 -15.43
CA VAL A 37 -8.25 -2.63 -14.34
C VAL A 37 -8.21 -3.73 -13.30
N PHE A 38 -7.01 -4.18 -12.95
CA PHE A 38 -6.75 -5.13 -11.88
C PHE A 38 -5.99 -4.45 -10.74
N THR A 39 -6.33 -4.79 -9.51
CA THR A 39 -5.62 -4.33 -8.30
C THR A 39 -5.12 -5.54 -7.52
N THR A 40 -3.89 -5.47 -7.01
CA THR A 40 -3.31 -6.51 -6.14
C THR A 40 -2.32 -5.90 -5.18
N ASN A 41 -2.28 -6.39 -3.94
CA ASN A 41 -1.23 -6.07 -2.98
C ASN A 41 0.01 -6.99 -3.13
N HIS A 42 -0.11 -8.08 -3.88
CA HIS A 42 0.93 -9.10 -4.03
C HIS A 42 1.14 -9.43 -5.51
N LYS A 43 1.85 -8.55 -6.21
CA LYS A 43 2.16 -8.72 -7.65
C LYS A 43 3.02 -9.96 -7.90
N ASP A 44 3.89 -10.30 -6.95
CA ASP A 44 4.81 -11.45 -6.96
C ASP A 44 4.08 -12.81 -6.94
N ARG A 45 2.83 -12.85 -6.47
CA ARG A 45 2.02 -14.07 -6.42
C ARG A 45 1.21 -14.32 -7.69
N LEU A 46 1.23 -13.38 -8.64
CA LEU A 46 0.55 -13.55 -9.93
C LEU A 46 1.40 -14.43 -10.85
N ASP A 47 0.72 -15.25 -11.66
CA ASP A 47 1.37 -16.01 -12.71
C ASP A 47 2.09 -15.05 -13.68
N PRO A 48 3.40 -15.20 -13.93
CA PRO A 48 4.14 -14.36 -14.87
C PRO A 48 3.51 -14.29 -16.27
N ALA A 49 2.76 -15.32 -16.68
CA ALA A 49 2.04 -15.34 -17.96
C ALA A 49 0.90 -14.30 -18.03
N LEU A 50 0.39 -13.82 -16.89
CA LEU A 50 -0.58 -12.73 -16.84
C LEU A 50 0.04 -11.35 -17.08
N LEU A 51 1.28 -11.16 -16.64
CA LEU A 51 2.00 -9.88 -16.65
C LEU A 51 2.62 -9.56 -18.03
N ARG A 52 2.27 -10.33 -19.05
CA ARG A 52 2.82 -10.17 -20.41
C ARG A 52 2.00 -9.13 -21.19
N ALA A 53 2.68 -8.41 -22.09
CA ALA A 53 2.02 -7.50 -23.03
C ALA A 53 0.90 -8.20 -23.82
N GLY A 54 -0.23 -7.50 -24.00
CA GLY A 54 -1.48 -8.05 -24.57
C GLY A 54 -2.45 -8.63 -23.53
N ARG A 55 -2.03 -8.68 -22.26
CA ARG A 55 -2.82 -9.13 -21.11
C ARG A 55 -2.90 -8.01 -20.06
N MET A 56 -2.07 -8.07 -19.02
CA MET A 56 -1.83 -6.95 -18.12
C MET A 56 -0.59 -6.22 -18.61
N ASP A 57 -0.78 -5.24 -19.48
CA ASP A 57 0.27 -4.54 -20.21
C ASP A 57 0.78 -3.28 -19.50
N VAL A 58 -0.08 -2.57 -18.76
CA VAL A 58 0.27 -1.40 -17.95
C VAL A 58 0.28 -1.75 -16.47
N HIS A 59 1.41 -1.49 -15.80
CA HIS A 59 1.56 -1.72 -14.36
C HIS A 59 1.85 -0.40 -13.64
N ILE A 60 0.96 -0.03 -12.72
CA ILE A 60 1.12 1.14 -11.86
C ILE A 60 1.33 0.65 -10.42
N HIS A 61 2.43 1.05 -9.79
CA HIS A 61 2.69 0.78 -8.38
C HIS A 61 2.15 1.93 -7.54
N LEU A 62 1.23 1.63 -6.63
CA LEU A 62 0.68 2.59 -5.67
C LEU A 62 1.43 2.44 -4.35
N SER A 63 2.44 3.28 -4.13
CA SER A 63 3.31 3.25 -2.97
C SER A 63 2.76 4.07 -1.79
N TYR A 64 3.56 4.16 -0.72
CA TYR A 64 3.36 5.11 0.38
C TYR A 64 3.35 6.57 -0.09
N CYS A 65 2.84 7.44 0.79
CA CYS A 65 2.69 8.86 0.56
C CYS A 65 4.06 9.52 0.41
N THR A 66 4.20 10.33 -0.62
CA THR A 66 5.38 11.16 -0.85
C THR A 66 5.11 12.58 -0.40
N THR A 67 6.16 13.39 -0.23
CA THR A 67 6.02 14.83 0.05
C THR A 67 5.17 15.55 -0.99
N SER A 68 5.33 15.21 -2.27
CA SER A 68 4.46 15.70 -3.34
C SER A 68 3.01 15.23 -3.21
N GLY A 69 2.80 13.97 -2.81
CA GLY A 69 1.47 13.44 -2.55
C GLY A 69 0.76 14.18 -1.42
N PHE A 70 1.47 14.43 -0.31
CA PHE A 70 0.97 15.25 0.79
C PHE A 70 0.59 16.66 0.34
N ARG A 71 1.43 17.36 -0.44
CA ARG A 71 1.09 18.70 -0.94
C ARG A 71 -0.20 18.72 -1.76
N ILE A 72 -0.43 17.69 -2.57
CA ILE A 72 -1.68 17.54 -3.32
C ILE A 72 -2.86 17.34 -2.36
N LEU A 73 -2.72 16.48 -1.35
CA LEU A 73 -3.78 16.26 -0.36
C LEU A 73 -4.07 17.53 0.45
N ALA A 74 -3.04 18.23 0.94
CA ALA A 74 -3.17 19.48 1.69
C ALA A 74 -3.82 20.59 0.85
N SER A 75 -3.48 20.68 -0.44
CA SER A 75 -4.12 21.61 -1.37
C SER A 75 -5.59 21.25 -1.60
N ASN A 76 -5.89 19.96 -1.83
CA ASN A 76 -7.26 19.49 -2.10
C ASN A 76 -8.20 19.62 -0.90
N TYR A 77 -7.72 19.33 0.32
CA TYR A 77 -8.56 19.30 1.52
C TYR A 77 -8.56 20.62 2.30
N LEU A 78 -7.41 21.31 2.38
CA LEU A 78 -7.24 22.50 3.22
C LEU A 78 -7.02 23.79 2.42
N GLY A 79 -6.95 23.71 1.07
CA GLY A 79 -6.69 24.87 0.22
C GLY A 79 -5.29 25.46 0.41
N ILE A 80 -4.34 24.69 0.94
CA ILE A 80 -2.97 25.15 1.16
C ILE A 80 -2.21 25.05 -0.17
N ASP A 81 -2.03 26.19 -0.82
CA ASP A 81 -1.28 26.27 -2.07
C ASP A 81 0.21 25.99 -1.81
N GLY A 82 0.68 24.81 -2.20
CA GLY A 82 2.10 24.44 -2.15
C GLY A 82 3.05 25.32 -2.99
N GLY A 83 2.52 26.31 -3.72
CA GLY A 83 3.25 27.29 -4.51
C GLY A 83 2.91 28.76 -4.20
N GLY A 84 2.06 29.03 -3.20
CA GLY A 84 1.73 30.39 -2.77
C GLY A 84 2.80 30.99 -1.84
N ASN A 85 2.87 32.33 -1.78
CA ASN A 85 3.88 33.12 -1.05
C ASN A 85 3.97 32.88 0.47
N ASN A 86 3.19 31.96 1.06
CA ASN A 86 3.29 31.63 2.48
C ASN A 86 2.81 30.19 2.77
N PRO A 87 3.65 29.16 2.55
CA PRO A 87 3.32 27.79 2.95
C PRO A 87 3.11 27.72 4.46
N HIS A 88 2.18 26.87 4.91
CA HIS A 88 1.91 26.71 6.33
C HIS A 88 3.19 26.25 7.08
N PRO A 89 3.53 26.81 8.25
CA PRO A 89 4.79 26.51 8.95
C PRO A 89 5.03 25.01 9.21
N LEU A 90 3.96 24.25 9.44
CA LEU A 90 4.03 22.81 9.71
C LEU A 90 4.30 21.95 8.46
N CYS A 91 4.13 22.48 7.24
CA CYS A 91 4.33 21.71 6.01
C CYS A 91 5.77 21.15 5.93
N GLY A 92 6.77 21.94 6.31
CA GLY A 92 8.17 21.49 6.28
C GLY A 92 8.46 20.36 7.28
N GLU A 93 7.87 20.42 8.47
CA GLU A 93 8.00 19.34 9.47
C GLU A 93 7.30 18.07 8.99
N ILE A 94 6.09 18.19 8.44
CA ILE A 94 5.31 17.06 7.92
C ILE A 94 6.05 16.38 6.77
N GLU A 95 6.61 17.15 5.84
CA GLU A 95 7.38 16.61 4.72
C GLU A 95 8.57 15.77 5.21
N GLY A 96 9.35 16.28 6.18
CA GLY A 96 10.45 15.53 6.77
C GLY A 96 10.00 14.28 7.56
N LEU A 97 8.81 14.32 8.17
CA LEU A 97 8.25 13.16 8.85
C LEU A 97 7.79 12.09 7.87
N ILE A 98 7.12 12.47 6.77
CA ILE A 98 6.65 11.56 5.71
C ILE A 98 7.81 10.82 5.06
N GLU A 99 8.95 11.48 4.83
CA GLU A 99 10.14 10.81 4.28
C GLU A 99 10.69 9.70 5.17
N SER A 100 10.42 9.79 6.48
CA SER A 100 10.91 8.84 7.49
C SER A 100 9.86 7.87 8.02
N ALA A 101 8.61 7.98 7.57
CA ALA A 101 7.50 7.17 8.06
C ALA A 101 6.75 6.53 6.90
N GLU A 102 6.58 5.21 6.93
CA GLU A 102 5.78 4.49 5.94
C GLU A 102 4.27 4.75 6.14
N VAL A 103 3.80 5.90 5.65
CA VAL A 103 2.40 6.33 5.74
C VAL A 103 1.71 6.23 4.38
N THR A 104 0.50 5.71 4.34
CA THR A 104 -0.29 5.64 3.11
C THR A 104 -0.97 6.98 2.82
N PRO A 105 -1.22 7.32 1.53
CA PRO A 105 -1.99 8.52 1.19
C PRO A 105 -3.38 8.57 1.84
N ALA A 106 -4.00 7.41 2.08
CA ALA A 106 -5.30 7.30 2.73
C ALA A 106 -5.25 7.72 4.21
N GLU A 107 -4.23 7.28 4.95
CA GLU A 107 -4.04 7.69 6.35
C GLU A 107 -3.78 9.20 6.46
N VAL A 108 -2.96 9.76 5.56
CA VAL A 108 -2.73 11.21 5.51
C VAL A 108 -4.04 11.95 5.24
N ALA A 109 -4.81 11.51 4.24
CA ALA A 109 -6.11 12.11 3.92
C ALA A 109 -7.08 12.04 5.11
N GLU A 110 -7.17 10.88 5.77
CA GLU A 110 -8.02 10.69 6.95
C GLU A 110 -7.69 11.70 8.05
N GLU A 111 -6.41 11.89 8.35
CA GLU A 111 -5.98 12.83 9.40
C GLU A 111 -6.26 14.29 9.02
N LEU A 112 -6.05 14.67 7.75
CA LEU A 112 -6.37 16.01 7.25
C LEU A 112 -7.87 16.30 7.28
N MET A 113 -8.72 15.28 7.14
CA MET A 113 -10.18 15.43 7.14
C MET A 113 -10.81 15.47 8.54
N LYS A 114 -10.01 15.38 9.62
CA LYS A 114 -10.55 15.43 10.99
C LYS A 114 -10.95 16.82 11.46
N SER A 115 -10.42 17.86 10.81
CA SER A 115 -10.75 19.25 11.11
C SER A 115 -10.87 20.04 9.81
N ASP A 116 -11.81 20.98 9.78
CA ASP A 116 -11.92 21.98 8.71
C ASP A 116 -10.90 23.13 8.91
N ASP A 117 -10.34 23.25 10.12
CA ASP A 117 -9.28 24.22 10.42
C ASP A 117 -7.92 23.64 10.03
N ALA A 118 -7.17 24.39 9.21
CA ALA A 118 -5.91 23.96 8.65
C ALA A 118 -4.82 23.77 9.71
N ASP A 119 -4.79 24.61 10.73
CA ASP A 119 -3.78 24.55 11.79
C ASP A 119 -4.02 23.29 12.63
N ASP A 120 -5.27 23.05 13.04
CA ASP A 120 -5.68 21.87 13.80
C ASP A 120 -5.45 20.55 13.03
N ALA A 121 -5.82 20.52 11.74
CA ALA A 121 -5.64 19.34 10.89
C ALA A 121 -4.16 18.98 10.71
N LEU A 122 -3.31 19.97 10.43
CA LEU A 122 -1.87 19.74 10.27
C LEU A 122 -1.19 19.38 11.59
N GLN A 123 -1.62 19.97 12.71
CA GLN A 123 -1.12 19.60 14.04
C GLN A 123 -1.50 18.16 14.42
N GLY A 124 -2.72 17.74 14.06
CA GLY A 124 -3.17 16.35 14.15
C GLY A 124 -2.25 15.41 13.36
N LEU A 125 -1.95 15.78 12.11
CA LEU A 125 -1.05 15.01 11.24
C LEU A 125 0.38 14.90 11.78
N VAL A 126 0.96 15.98 12.30
CA VAL A 126 2.28 15.93 12.96
C VAL A 126 2.26 14.95 14.13
N SER A 127 1.22 15.00 14.96
CA SER A 127 1.07 14.12 16.12
C SER A 127 0.94 12.65 15.73
N PHE A 128 0.15 12.38 14.69
CA PHE A 128 -0.01 11.05 14.10
C PHE A 128 1.32 10.51 13.55
N LEU A 129 2.03 11.29 12.74
CA LEU A 129 3.30 10.87 12.12
C LEU A 129 4.40 10.63 13.15
N LYS A 130 4.51 11.46 14.19
CA LYS A 130 5.45 11.24 15.30
C LYS A 130 5.20 9.93 16.03
N ARG A 131 3.93 9.60 16.29
CA ARG A 131 3.56 8.33 16.93
C ARG A 131 3.88 7.14 16.02
N LYS A 132 3.53 7.22 14.74
CA LYS A 132 3.80 6.17 13.75
C LYS A 132 5.30 5.90 13.59
N LYS A 133 6.12 6.96 13.58
CA LYS A 133 7.58 6.83 13.56
C LYS A 133 8.13 6.15 14.81
N ALA A 134 7.60 6.47 15.99
CA ALA A 134 8.01 5.82 17.24
C ALA A 134 7.63 4.34 17.32
N GLU A 135 6.54 3.93 16.65
CA GLU A 135 6.14 2.53 16.51
C GLU A 135 7.08 1.77 15.55
N SER A 136 7.49 2.40 14.44
CA SER A 136 8.44 1.79 13.49
C SER A 136 9.81 1.52 14.12
N ASN A 137 10.38 2.50 14.83
CA ASN A 137 11.71 2.38 15.45
C ASN A 137 11.79 1.26 16.51
N LYS A 138 10.70 1.01 17.26
CA LYS A 138 10.67 -0.09 18.26
C LYS A 138 10.75 -1.47 17.61
N THR A 139 10.31 -1.59 16.37
CA THR A 139 10.27 -2.86 15.65
C THR A 139 11.62 -3.16 14.99
N GLU A 140 12.40 -2.13 14.65
CA GLU A 140 13.75 -2.25 14.10
C GLU A 140 14.77 -2.71 15.17
N ASP A 141 14.68 -2.20 16.39
CA ASP A 141 15.56 -2.60 17.52
C ASP A 141 15.43 -4.11 17.87
N GLU A 142 14.26 -4.73 17.68
CA GLU A 142 14.05 -6.18 17.89
C GLU A 142 14.55 -7.04 16.70
N SER A 143 14.67 -6.45 15.51
CA SER A 143 15.11 -7.15 14.29
C SER A 143 16.64 -7.20 14.13
N GLU A 144 17.37 -6.27 14.75
CA GLU A 144 18.84 -6.29 14.76
C GLU A 144 19.40 -7.35 15.75
N GLU A 145 18.72 -7.62 16.87
CA GLU A 145 19.16 -8.66 17.82
C GLU A 145 19.02 -10.09 17.26
N SER A 146 18.11 -10.29 16.29
CA SER A 146 17.87 -11.58 15.65
C SER A 146 18.79 -11.87 14.45
N THR A 147 19.36 -10.84 13.82
CA THR A 147 20.32 -11.00 12.70
C THR A 147 21.75 -11.27 13.16
N GLU A 148 22.15 -10.83 14.36
CA GLU A 148 23.51 -11.08 14.87
C GLU A 148 23.69 -12.52 15.43
N LYS A 149 22.62 -13.16 15.93
CA LYS A 149 22.64 -14.58 16.35
C LYS A 149 22.77 -15.56 15.19
N ALA A 150 22.30 -15.21 13.98
CA ALA A 150 22.38 -16.07 12.80
C ALA A 150 23.79 -16.17 12.18
N LYS A 151 24.70 -15.24 12.51
CA LYS A 151 26.05 -15.21 11.91
C LYS A 151 27.10 -16.03 12.68
N ARG A 152 26.79 -16.55 13.87
CA ARG A 152 27.70 -17.39 14.68
C ARG A 152 27.57 -18.90 14.46
N GLN A 153 26.54 -19.38 13.75
CA GLN A 153 26.30 -20.82 13.55
C GLN A 153 26.79 -21.40 12.21
N LYS A 154 27.45 -20.62 11.35
CA LYS A 154 27.91 -21.09 10.02
C LYS A 154 29.39 -21.46 9.90
N THR A 155 30.09 -21.70 11.02
CA THR A 155 31.54 -21.99 11.00
C THR A 155 31.94 -23.40 11.44
N ASP A 156 31.01 -24.35 11.53
CA ASP A 156 31.33 -25.67 12.13
C ASP A 156 30.82 -26.92 11.40
N GLU A 157 30.48 -26.82 10.10
CA GLU A 157 30.18 -28.01 9.29
C GLU A 157 30.96 -27.97 7.98
N GLY A 158 32.23 -28.30 8.07
CA GLY A 158 33.14 -28.35 6.94
C GLY A 158 34.43 -29.10 7.24
N GLU A 159 34.36 -30.27 7.88
CA GLU A 159 35.47 -31.23 7.89
C GLU A 159 34.97 -32.65 8.20
N GLU A 160 35.68 -33.64 7.65
CA GLU A 160 35.56 -35.11 7.81
C GLU A 160 34.64 -35.84 6.78
N THR A 161 35.20 -36.28 5.63
CA THR A 161 35.85 -37.61 5.33
C THR A 161 34.81 -38.71 5.07
N GLU A 162 34.91 -39.62 4.11
CA GLU A 162 35.95 -40.10 3.18
C GLU A 162 35.22 -40.86 2.04
#